data_AF-R7GYA2-F1
#
_entry.id   AF-R7GYA2-F1
#
_cell.length_a   1.000
_cell.length_b   1.000
_cell.length_c   1.000
_cell.angle_alpha   90.00
_cell.angle_beta   90.00
_cell.angle_gamma   90.00
#
_symmetry.space_group_name_H-M   'P 1'
#
loop_
_entity.id
_entity.type
_entity.pdbx_description
1 polymer ?
#
loop_
_entity_poly.entity_id
_entity_poly.type
_entity_poly.pdbx_seq_one_letter_code
_entity_poly.pdbx_strand_id
1 'polypeptide(L)'
;MTQDTSTYYVWIGGSCDYGHKERAGGAAVVIEHNGNIISRDVISDLHTTEFRMMLTLMIKVMQEIPEGSDILFLTNAAYIQNFDKTPTAKSANRTSSESKDASSLAISAESRGRKVRANSDLIIQCIEEKKRHNSVGVKIVQYHKSPLLIETHDMATEAMTKTRKEFHQKNNRLSVSSEIVASVSMPPCAQEGEDGTENSSHLSR
;
A
#
# COMPACT_ATOMS: atom_id res chain seq x y z
N MET A 1 23.58 -7.24 -23.68
CA MET A 1 22.56 -6.44 -24.38
C MET A 1 23.25 -5.14 -24.74
N THR A 2 23.31 -4.77 -26.02
CA THR A 2 23.77 -3.43 -26.43
C THR A 2 22.71 -2.43 -26.03
N GLN A 3 23.04 -1.52 -25.12
CA GLN A 3 22.13 -0.48 -24.67
C GLN A 3 22.14 0.67 -25.68
N ASP A 4 20.95 1.17 -26.01
CA ASP A 4 20.81 2.40 -26.77
C ASP A 4 21.03 3.58 -25.82
N THR A 5 21.86 4.53 -26.24
CA THR A 5 22.16 5.76 -25.49
C THR A 5 20.99 6.74 -25.44
N SER A 6 19.88 6.44 -26.12
CA SER A 6 18.64 7.23 -26.09
C SER A 6 17.62 6.74 -25.06
N THR A 7 17.77 5.50 -24.56
CA THR A 7 16.73 4.80 -23.80
C THR A 7 17.01 4.82 -22.30
N TYR A 8 16.01 5.16 -21.51
CA TYR A 8 16.00 4.97 -20.06
C TYR A 8 15.62 3.53 -19.73
N TYR A 9 16.53 2.81 -19.08
CA TYR A 9 16.29 1.48 -18.56
C TYR A 9 15.84 1.59 -17.10
N VAL A 10 14.57 1.25 -16.86
CA VAL A 10 13.96 1.38 -15.53
C VAL A 10 13.77 -0.01 -14.94
N TRP A 11 14.64 -0.41 -14.03
CA TRP A 11 14.47 -1.63 -13.24
C TRP A 11 13.40 -1.38 -12.20
N ILE A 12 12.37 -2.23 -12.14
CA ILE A 12 11.25 -2.05 -11.21
C ILE A 12 10.85 -3.36 -10.52
N GLY A 13 10.76 -3.28 -9.20
CA GLY A 13 10.35 -4.36 -8.31
C GLY A 13 9.25 -3.91 -7.35
N GLY A 14 8.52 -4.88 -6.80
CA GLY A 14 7.43 -4.65 -5.86
C GLY A 14 7.40 -5.73 -4.79
N SER A 15 6.86 -5.41 -3.62
CA SER A 15 6.67 -6.33 -2.50
C SER A 15 5.37 -5.99 -1.77
N CYS A 16 4.67 -6.98 -1.22
CA CYS A 16 3.46 -6.76 -0.43
C CYS A 16 3.22 -7.89 0.57
N ASP A 17 2.75 -7.57 1.77
CA ASP A 17 2.59 -8.52 2.87
C ASP A 17 1.14 -9.00 3.04
N TYR A 18 0.70 -9.88 2.14
CA TYR A 18 -0.67 -10.40 2.12
C TYR A 18 -1.12 -11.16 3.38
N GLY A 19 -0.22 -11.47 4.31
CA GLY A 19 -0.52 -12.12 5.58
C GLY A 19 -1.01 -11.20 6.69
N HIS A 20 -0.94 -9.88 6.51
CA HIS A 20 -1.31 -8.90 7.53
C HIS A 20 -2.57 -8.12 7.16
N LYS A 21 -3.34 -7.66 8.16
CA LYS A 21 -4.62 -6.95 7.94
C LYS A 21 -4.39 -5.60 7.28
N GLU A 22 -3.32 -4.91 7.68
CA GLU A 22 -2.92 -3.61 7.18
C GLU A 22 -2.36 -3.67 5.76
N ARG A 23 -1.88 -4.81 5.28
CA ARG A 23 -1.40 -5.02 3.91
C ARG A 23 -0.47 -3.89 3.43
N ALA A 24 0.66 -3.74 4.10
CA ALA A 24 1.75 -2.91 3.62
C ALA A 24 2.24 -3.40 2.25
N GLY A 25 2.57 -2.46 1.38
CA GLY A 25 3.24 -2.72 0.12
C GLY A 25 4.34 -1.72 -0.13
N GLY A 26 5.29 -2.12 -0.96
CA GLY A 26 6.38 -1.28 -1.44
C GLY A 26 6.63 -1.51 -2.92
N ALA A 27 7.14 -0.48 -3.61
CA ALA A 27 7.72 -0.61 -4.93
C ALA A 27 8.98 0.24 -4.99
N ALA A 28 9.99 -0.22 -5.73
CA ALA A 28 11.24 0.50 -5.91
C ALA A 28 11.71 0.46 -7.35
N VAL A 29 12.49 1.47 -7.72
CA VAL A 29 13.11 1.59 -9.04
C VAL A 29 14.58 1.92 -8.95
N VAL A 30 15.33 1.42 -9.93
CA VAL A 30 16.65 1.91 -10.30
C VAL A 30 16.57 2.38 -11.74
N ILE A 31 16.89 3.65 -11.99
CA ILE A 31 16.87 4.25 -13.32
C ILE A 31 18.29 4.34 -13.85
N GLU A 32 18.49 3.75 -15.02
CA GLU A 32 19.77 3.74 -15.72
C GLU A 32 19.63 4.45 -17.08
N HIS A 33 20.61 5.28 -17.40
CA HIS A 33 20.69 5.98 -18.68
C HIS A 33 22.16 6.12 -19.08
N ASN A 34 22.50 5.85 -20.35
CA ASN A 34 23.88 5.87 -20.83
C ASN A 34 24.85 4.99 -20.02
N GLY A 35 24.38 3.82 -19.58
CA GLY A 35 25.15 2.86 -18.77
C GLY A 35 25.43 3.32 -17.33
N ASN A 36 24.86 4.44 -16.89
CA ASN A 36 25.03 4.96 -15.54
C ASN A 36 23.70 4.93 -14.78
N ILE A 37 23.77 4.57 -13.50
CA ILE A 37 22.61 4.69 -12.60
C ILE A 37 22.45 6.16 -12.23
N ILE A 38 21.33 6.75 -12.62
CA ILE A 38 21.03 8.17 -12.42
C ILE A 38 20.07 8.42 -11.27
N SER A 39 19.25 7.43 -10.89
CA SER A 39 18.30 7.57 -9.79
C SER A 39 17.94 6.23 -9.17
N ARG A 40 17.56 6.30 -7.89
CA ARG A 40 16.95 5.24 -7.11
C ARG A 40 15.79 5.86 -6.34
N ASP A 41 14.63 5.22 -6.37
CA ASP A 41 13.47 5.71 -5.67
C ASP A 41 12.63 4.56 -5.13
N VAL A 42 11.89 4.83 -4.05
CA VAL A 42 11.05 3.84 -3.36
C VAL A 42 9.79 4.49 -2.81
N ILE A 43 8.67 3.79 -2.97
CA ILE A 43 7.39 4.18 -2.40
C ILE A 43 6.82 3.02 -1.58
N SER A 44 6.06 3.35 -0.55
CA SER A 44 5.41 2.37 0.33
C SER A 44 4.11 2.92 0.90
N ASP A 45 3.12 2.06 1.06
CA ASP A 45 1.81 2.43 1.59
C ASP A 45 1.15 1.23 2.31
N LEU A 46 0.11 1.52 3.10
CA LEU A 46 -0.77 0.52 3.71
C LEU A 46 -1.98 0.26 2.82
N HIS A 47 -2.70 -0.82 3.11
CA HIS A 47 -3.96 -1.22 2.48
C HIS A 47 -3.87 -1.29 0.95
N THR A 48 -2.72 -1.74 0.46
CA THR A 48 -2.39 -1.71 -0.97
C THR A 48 -2.17 -3.12 -1.54
N THR A 49 -1.75 -3.18 -2.79
CA THR A 49 -1.29 -4.41 -3.46
C THR A 49 0.05 -4.13 -4.12
N GLU A 50 0.86 -5.18 -4.31
CA GLU A 50 2.11 -5.08 -5.08
C GLU A 50 1.87 -4.44 -6.46
N PHE A 51 0.83 -4.89 -7.17
CA PHE A 51 0.50 -4.36 -8.49
C PHE A 51 0.14 -2.87 -8.45
N ARG A 52 -0.65 -2.43 -7.46
CA ARG A 52 -1.00 -1.01 -7.29
C ARG A 52 0.27 -0.17 -7.03
N MET A 53 1.15 -0.64 -6.14
CA MET A 53 2.41 0.04 -5.84
C MET A 53 3.30 0.18 -7.09
N MET A 54 3.45 -0.91 -7.86
CA MET A 54 4.24 -0.86 -9.09
C MET A 54 3.64 0.10 -10.12
N LEU A 55 2.31 0.12 -10.32
CA LEU A 55 1.67 1.08 -11.24
C LEU A 55 1.86 2.54 -10.78
N THR A 56 1.70 2.81 -9.48
CA THR A 56 1.94 4.15 -8.92
C THR A 56 3.37 4.61 -9.16
N LEU A 57 4.36 3.73 -8.97
CA LEU A 57 5.76 4.07 -9.21
C LEU A 57 6.07 4.24 -10.69
N MET A 58 5.48 3.44 -11.58
CA MET A 58 5.62 3.63 -13.03
C MET A 58 5.11 5.02 -13.47
N ILE A 59 3.96 5.45 -12.94
CA ILE A 59 3.40 6.79 -13.20
C ILE A 59 4.40 7.87 -12.75
N LYS A 60 4.88 7.78 -11.51
CA LYS A 60 5.88 8.73 -10.98
C LYS A 60 7.12 8.80 -11.87
N VAL A 61 7.67 7.65 -12.27
CA VAL A 61 8.85 7.61 -13.15
C VAL A 61 8.58 8.25 -14.50
N MET A 62 7.42 7.98 -15.12
CA MET A 62 7.06 8.60 -16.41
C MET A 62 6.84 10.13 -16.30
N GLN A 63 6.46 10.63 -15.13
CA GLN A 63 6.34 12.07 -14.86
C GLN A 63 7.70 12.75 -14.67
N GLU A 64 8.66 12.04 -14.06
CA GLU A 64 10.01 12.56 -13.77
C GLU A 64 10.96 12.49 -14.97
N ILE A 65 10.84 11.45 -15.82
CA ILE A 65 11.64 11.33 -17.03
C ILE A 65 11.21 12.39 -18.06
N PRO A 66 12.15 13.05 -18.76
CA PRO A 66 11.83 14.08 -19.75
C PRO A 66 10.84 13.60 -20.83
N GLU A 67 9.94 14.49 -21.27
CA GLU A 67 9.04 14.22 -22.40
C GLU A 67 9.82 13.88 -23.67
N GLY A 68 9.24 13.04 -24.52
CA GLY A 68 9.89 12.55 -25.73
C GLY A 68 11.03 11.56 -25.48
N SER A 69 11.14 10.99 -24.27
CA SER A 69 12.11 9.93 -23.99
C SER A 69 11.62 8.56 -24.46
N ASP A 70 12.57 7.63 -24.66
CA ASP A 70 12.29 6.20 -24.79
C ASP A 70 12.49 5.51 -23.44
N ILE A 71 11.48 4.80 -22.96
CA ILE A 71 11.48 4.17 -21.64
C ILE A 71 11.27 2.66 -21.78
N LEU A 72 12.15 1.87 -21.17
CA LEU A 72 12.00 0.42 -21.06
C LEU A 72 11.99 -0.01 -19.60
N PHE A 73 10.81 -0.38 -19.11
CA PHE A 73 10.67 -1.01 -17.79
C PHE A 73 11.14 -2.47 -17.83
N LEU A 74 12.01 -2.84 -16.91
CA LEU A 74 12.60 -4.16 -16.75
C LEU A 74 12.10 -4.77 -15.43
N THR A 75 11.36 -5.87 -15.52
CA THR A 75 10.76 -6.51 -14.33
C THR A 75 10.58 -8.01 -14.52
N ASN A 76 10.41 -8.77 -13.43
CA ASN A 76 9.95 -10.16 -13.47
C ASN A 76 8.42 -10.29 -13.34
N ALA A 77 7.71 -9.20 -13.05
CA ALA A 77 6.27 -9.18 -12.85
C ALA A 77 5.49 -9.18 -14.17
N ALA A 78 5.07 -10.36 -14.64
CA ALA A 78 4.36 -10.51 -15.92
C ALA A 78 3.03 -9.73 -16.00
N TYR A 79 2.36 -9.51 -14.87
CA TYR A 79 1.10 -8.78 -14.84
C TYR A 79 1.23 -7.30 -15.25
N ILE A 80 2.44 -6.72 -15.17
CA ILE A 80 2.74 -5.34 -15.59
C ILE A 80 2.66 -5.16 -17.11
N GLN A 81 2.81 -6.23 -17.90
CA GLN A 81 2.79 -6.12 -19.37
C GLN A 81 1.48 -5.54 -19.94
N ASN A 82 0.41 -5.54 -19.16
CA ASN A 82 -0.90 -5.03 -19.56
C ASN A 82 -1.25 -3.71 -18.85
N PHE A 83 -0.25 -2.94 -18.42
CA PHE A 83 -0.41 -1.67 -17.70
C PHE A 83 -1.10 -0.59 -18.54
N ASP A 84 -0.98 -0.66 -19.88
CA ASP A 84 -1.51 0.31 -20.84
C ASP A 84 -2.71 -0.21 -21.65
N LYS A 85 -3.22 -1.40 -21.32
CA LYS A 85 -4.41 -1.95 -21.99
C LYS A 85 -5.66 -1.34 -21.39
N THR A 86 -6.53 -0.78 -22.24
CA THR A 86 -7.82 -0.23 -21.83
C THR A 86 -8.65 -1.29 -21.07
N PRO A 87 -9.24 -0.94 -19.92
CA PRO A 87 -10.11 -1.86 -19.20
C PRO A 87 -11.28 -2.33 -20.07
N THR A 88 -11.38 -3.64 -20.32
CA THR A 88 -12.55 -4.24 -20.98
C THR A 88 -13.41 -4.97 -19.97
N ALA A 89 -14.71 -5.11 -20.27
CA ALA A 89 -15.70 -5.77 -19.40
C ALA A 89 -15.33 -7.23 -19.02
N LYS A 90 -14.42 -7.88 -19.76
CA LYS A 90 -13.96 -9.26 -19.53
C LYS A 90 -12.77 -9.39 -18.56
N SER A 91 -12.09 -8.29 -18.22
CA SER A 91 -10.80 -8.31 -17.49
C SER A 91 -10.91 -8.17 -15.97
N ALA A 92 -12.12 -8.16 -15.41
CA ALA A 92 -12.37 -7.99 -13.98
C ALA A 92 -12.17 -9.30 -13.20
N ASN A 93 -10.92 -9.64 -12.84
CA ASN A 93 -10.65 -10.69 -11.85
C ASN A 93 -10.53 -10.11 -10.43
N ARG A 94 -11.09 -10.84 -9.46
CA ARG A 94 -11.37 -10.48 -8.06
C ARG A 94 -10.16 -9.97 -7.28
N THR A 95 -10.35 -8.87 -6.54
CA THR A 95 -9.84 -8.73 -5.16
C THR A 95 -11.03 -8.96 -4.22
N SER A 96 -11.28 -10.20 -3.82
CA SER A 96 -12.27 -10.47 -2.77
C SER A 96 -11.60 -10.33 -1.41
N SER A 97 -11.79 -9.17 -0.78
CA SER A 97 -11.83 -9.05 0.67
C SER A 97 -13.12 -8.31 1.04
N GLU A 98 -14.26 -8.92 0.68
CA GLU A 98 -15.54 -8.53 1.25
C GLU A 98 -15.77 -9.45 2.46
N SER A 99 -15.80 -8.83 3.64
CA SER A 99 -16.32 -9.42 4.87
C SER A 99 -17.74 -9.91 4.59
N LYS A 100 -18.00 -11.18 4.91
CA LYS A 100 -19.34 -11.75 4.86
C LYS A 100 -20.14 -11.28 6.06
N ASP A 101 -20.79 -10.13 5.95
CA ASP A 101 -21.92 -9.81 6.81
C ASP A 101 -23.21 -10.05 6.04
N ALA A 102 -23.86 -11.16 6.40
CA ALA A 102 -25.13 -11.59 5.86
C ALA A 102 -26.27 -10.80 6.52
N SER A 103 -26.60 -9.62 5.99
CA SER A 103 -27.93 -9.03 6.19
C SER A 103 -28.16 -7.86 5.25
N SER A 104 -28.80 -8.11 4.11
CA SER A 104 -29.81 -7.24 3.47
C SER A 104 -30.26 -7.87 2.14
N LEU A 105 -31.10 -8.89 2.26
CA LEU A 105 -31.98 -9.30 1.16
C LEU A 105 -33.08 -8.25 1.03
N ALA A 106 -32.94 -7.37 0.05
CA ALA A 106 -34.01 -6.77 -0.77
C ALA A 106 -33.50 -5.44 -1.33
N ILE A 107 -33.40 -5.33 -2.65
CA ILE A 107 -34.00 -4.26 -3.47
C ILE A 107 -33.58 -4.50 -4.93
N SER A 108 -34.60 -4.59 -5.77
CA SER A 108 -34.70 -4.21 -7.19
C SER A 108 -33.70 -4.77 -8.20
N ALA A 109 -34.27 -5.33 -9.27
CA ALA A 109 -33.61 -5.73 -10.50
C ALA A 109 -33.12 -4.51 -11.32
N GLU A 110 -32.13 -3.79 -10.81
CA GLU A 110 -31.38 -2.80 -11.56
C GLU A 110 -30.07 -3.42 -12.08
N SER A 111 -29.78 -3.11 -13.34
CA SER A 111 -28.65 -3.59 -14.16
C SER A 111 -27.50 -4.22 -13.36
N ARG A 112 -27.21 -5.51 -13.60
CA ARG A 112 -25.97 -6.16 -13.15
C ARG A 112 -24.78 -5.24 -13.47
N GLY A 113 -24.34 -4.48 -12.46
CA GLY A 113 -23.38 -3.41 -12.62
C GLY A 113 -22.12 -3.96 -13.28
N ARG A 114 -21.69 -3.31 -14.37
CA ARG A 114 -20.41 -3.58 -15.00
C ARG A 114 -19.32 -3.48 -13.92
N LYS A 115 -18.66 -4.61 -13.64
CA LYS A 115 -17.60 -4.69 -12.65
C LYS A 115 -16.39 -3.91 -13.15
N VAL A 116 -15.99 -2.87 -12.43
CA VAL A 116 -14.81 -2.05 -12.74
C VAL A 116 -13.56 -2.94 -12.62
N ARG A 117 -12.63 -2.87 -13.57
CA ARG A 117 -11.34 -3.58 -13.53
C ARG A 117 -10.56 -3.09 -12.31
N ALA A 118 -9.90 -4.00 -11.58
CA ALA A 118 -8.99 -3.62 -10.51
C ALA A 118 -7.93 -2.61 -11.03
N ASN A 119 -7.68 -1.55 -10.25
CA ASN A 119 -6.71 -0.48 -10.56
C ASN A 119 -7.00 0.31 -11.86
N SER A 120 -8.26 0.42 -12.28
CA SER A 120 -8.62 1.15 -13.51
C SER A 120 -8.18 2.62 -13.49
N ASP A 121 -8.19 3.25 -12.31
CA ASP A 121 -7.67 4.60 -12.07
C ASP A 121 -6.21 4.74 -12.49
N LEU A 122 -5.35 3.84 -12.01
CA LEU A 122 -3.91 3.89 -12.30
C LEU A 122 -3.59 3.45 -13.73
N ILE A 123 -4.36 2.51 -14.28
CA ILE A 123 -4.19 2.09 -15.69
C ILE A 123 -4.50 3.26 -16.63
N ILE A 124 -5.55 4.04 -16.36
CA ILE A 124 -5.88 5.23 -17.16
C ILE A 124 -4.76 6.27 -17.06
N GLN A 125 -4.23 6.50 -15.85
CA GLN A 125 -3.09 7.40 -15.66
C GLN A 125 -1.84 6.90 -16.40
N CYS A 126 -1.53 5.61 -16.33
CA CYS A 126 -0.42 5.02 -17.08
C CYS A 126 -0.56 5.24 -18.59
N ILE A 127 -1.77 5.08 -19.14
CA ILE A 127 -2.06 5.31 -20.55
C ILE A 127 -1.82 6.77 -20.91
N GLU A 128 -2.18 7.70 -20.04
CA GLU A 128 -2.00 9.13 -20.33
C GLU A 128 -0.53 9.54 -20.21
N GLU A 129 0.15 9.18 -19.13
CA GLU A 129 1.57 9.48 -18.96
C GLU A 129 2.43 8.86 -20.07
N LYS A 130 2.05 7.69 -20.56
CA LYS A 130 2.72 7.05 -21.71
C LYS A 130 2.72 7.93 -22.96
N LYS A 131 1.71 8.78 -23.18
CA LYS A 131 1.64 9.63 -24.39
C LYS A 131 2.67 10.76 -24.41
N ARG A 132 3.26 11.10 -23.26
CA ARG A 132 4.33 12.10 -23.16
C ARG A 132 5.66 11.61 -23.74
N HIS A 133 5.79 10.32 -24.02
CA HIS A 133 7.04 9.65 -24.37
C HIS A 133 6.99 9.08 -25.79
N ASN A 134 8.16 8.98 -26.44
CA ASN A 134 8.26 8.39 -27.78
C ASN A 134 7.89 6.91 -27.75
N SER A 135 8.39 6.21 -26.74
CA SER A 135 8.03 4.82 -26.47
C SER A 135 8.08 4.50 -24.98
N VAL A 136 7.14 3.66 -24.55
CA VAL A 136 7.16 3.06 -23.22
C VAL A 136 6.85 1.58 -23.36
N GLY A 137 7.85 0.76 -23.03
CA GLY A 137 7.79 -0.68 -23.11
C GLY A 137 8.01 -1.36 -21.76
N VAL A 138 7.59 -2.62 -21.67
CA VAL A 138 7.87 -3.51 -20.54
C VAL A 138 8.54 -4.76 -21.08
N LYS A 139 9.68 -5.14 -20.50
CA LYS A 139 10.40 -6.36 -20.83
C LYS A 139 10.53 -7.24 -19.59
N ILE A 140 10.10 -8.49 -19.74
CA ILE A 140 10.23 -9.49 -18.69
C ILE A 140 11.65 -10.03 -18.66
N VAL A 141 12.28 -9.96 -17.49
CA VAL A 141 13.67 -10.41 -17.26
C VAL A 141 13.72 -11.46 -16.14
N GLN A 142 14.80 -12.26 -16.15
CA GLN A 142 15.00 -13.29 -15.13
C GLN A 142 15.53 -12.65 -13.85
N TYR A 143 14.76 -12.80 -12.76
CA TYR A 143 15.05 -12.23 -11.44
C TYR A 143 16.47 -12.53 -10.96
N HIS A 144 16.82 -13.81 -10.89
CA HIS A 144 18.11 -14.29 -10.36
C HIS A 144 19.34 -13.96 -11.24
N LYS A 145 19.14 -13.38 -12.42
CA LYS A 145 20.24 -12.96 -13.31
C LYS A 145 20.42 -11.45 -13.37
N SER A 146 19.63 -10.70 -12.62
CA SER A 146 19.52 -9.25 -12.75
C SER A 146 19.78 -8.61 -11.39
N PRO A 147 21.03 -8.30 -11.03
CA PRO A 147 21.37 -7.71 -9.73
C PRO A 147 20.56 -6.46 -9.39
N LEU A 148 20.34 -5.58 -10.38
CA LEU A 148 19.52 -4.38 -10.20
C LEU A 148 18.05 -4.69 -9.93
N LEU A 149 17.52 -5.78 -10.50
CA LEU A 149 16.16 -6.22 -10.17
C LEU A 149 16.09 -6.78 -8.75
N ILE A 150 17.10 -7.55 -8.32
CA ILE A 150 17.19 -8.04 -6.93
C ILE A 150 17.22 -6.84 -5.97
N GLU A 151 18.06 -5.84 -6.26
CA GLU A 151 18.16 -4.59 -5.49
C GLU A 151 16.79 -3.90 -5.35
N THR A 152 16.02 -3.76 -6.44
CA THR A 152 14.68 -3.15 -6.35
C THR A 152 13.70 -3.94 -5.48
N HIS A 153 13.78 -5.27 -5.46
CA HIS A 153 12.93 -6.10 -4.61
C HIS A 153 13.32 -5.97 -3.13
N ASP A 154 14.61 -5.91 -2.84
CA ASP A 154 15.13 -5.70 -1.48
C ASP A 154 14.70 -4.33 -0.95
N MET A 155 14.89 -3.27 -1.74
CA MET A 155 14.44 -1.90 -1.40
C MET A 155 12.93 -1.83 -1.15
N ALA A 156 12.13 -2.44 -2.04
CA ALA A 156 10.67 -2.47 -1.88
C ALA A 156 10.27 -3.22 -0.59
N THR A 157 10.94 -4.32 -0.27
CA THR A 157 10.69 -5.12 0.94
C THR A 157 11.09 -4.37 2.21
N GLU A 158 12.20 -3.65 2.18
CA GLU A 158 12.64 -2.81 3.30
C GLU A 158 11.63 -1.69 3.58
N ALA A 159 11.22 -0.94 2.55
CA ALA A 159 10.26 0.15 2.69
C ALA A 159 8.90 -0.35 3.20
N MET A 160 8.38 -1.44 2.63
CA MET A 160 7.17 -2.10 3.12
C MET A 160 7.28 -2.50 4.59
N THR A 161 8.40 -3.14 4.96
CA THR A 161 8.64 -3.59 6.35
C THR A 161 8.70 -2.42 7.31
N LYS A 162 9.34 -1.32 6.89
CA LYS A 162 9.41 -0.08 7.66
C LYS A 162 8.02 0.53 7.87
N THR A 163 7.23 0.70 6.80
CA THR A 163 5.86 1.23 6.88
C THR A 163 4.97 0.40 7.82
N ARG A 164 5.05 -0.93 7.74
CA ARG A 164 4.34 -1.80 8.68
C ARG A 164 4.78 -1.59 10.13
N LYS A 165 6.09 -1.57 10.38
CA LYS A 165 6.63 -1.38 11.75
C LYS A 165 6.18 -0.04 12.33
N GLU A 166 6.24 1.02 11.54
CA GLU A 166 5.82 2.37 11.95
C GLU A 166 4.32 2.42 12.27
N PHE A 167 3.48 1.74 11.49
CA PHE A 167 2.04 1.64 11.76
C PHE A 167 1.75 0.99 13.11
N HIS A 168 2.37 -0.17 13.39
CA HIS A 168 2.18 -0.87 14.66
C HIS A 168 2.75 -0.11 15.86
N GLN A 169 3.91 0.53 15.71
CA GLN A 169 4.48 1.38 16.76
C GLN A 169 3.56 2.57 17.09
N LYS A 170 2.97 3.21 16.07
CA LYS A 170 2.03 4.31 16.26
C LYS A 170 0.75 3.86 16.95
N ASN A 171 0.18 2.72 16.55
CA ASN A 171 -1.02 2.17 17.17
C ASN A 171 -0.76 1.78 18.63
N ASN A 172 0.37 1.15 18.94
CA ASN A 172 0.74 0.82 20.31
C ASN A 172 0.93 2.08 21.18
N ARG A 173 1.52 3.14 20.63
CA ARG A 173 1.64 4.41 21.34
C ARG A 173 0.26 5.04 21.63
N LEU A 174 -0.64 5.02 20.65
CA LEU A 174 -2.00 5.56 20.81
C LEU A 174 -2.85 4.76 21.80
N SER A 175 -2.71 3.44 21.85
CA SER A 175 -3.38 2.61 22.86
C SER A 175 -2.87 2.92 24.27
N VAL A 176 -1.56 3.04 24.46
CA VAL A 176 -0.98 3.38 25.77
C VAL A 176 -1.43 4.77 26.23
N SER A 177 -1.44 5.76 25.34
CA SER A 177 -1.96 7.10 25.67
C SER A 177 -3.44 7.06 26.07
N SER A 178 -4.25 6.21 25.42
CA SER A 178 -5.67 6.07 25.75
C SER A 178 -5.90 5.39 27.10
N GLU A 179 -5.09 4.38 27.43
CA GLU A 179 -5.11 3.70 28.74
C GLU A 179 -4.70 4.63 29.88
N ILE A 180 -3.66 5.46 29.68
CA ILE A 180 -3.23 6.46 30.66
C ILE A 180 -4.37 7.47 30.92
N VAL A 181 -5.01 8.00 29.87
CA VAL A 181 -6.13 8.95 30.04
C VAL A 181 -7.31 8.30 30.78
N ALA A 182 -7.61 7.04 30.50
CA ALA A 182 -8.66 6.30 31.22
C ALA A 182 -8.32 6.11 32.72
N SER A 183 -7.05 5.86 33.05
CA SER A 183 -6.59 5.64 34.43
C SER A 183 -6.58 6.91 35.30
N VAL A 184 -6.42 8.09 34.70
CA VAL A 184 -6.38 9.38 35.42
C VAL A 184 -7.79 9.98 35.58
N SER A 185 -8.79 9.45 34.86
CA SER A 185 -10.18 9.95 34.89
C SER A 185 -11.11 9.23 35.87
N MET A 186 -10.60 8.34 36.73
CA MET A 186 -11.42 7.78 37.81
C MET A 186 -11.58 8.83 38.93
N PRO A 187 -12.80 9.33 39.23
CA PRO A 187 -13.00 10.17 40.41
C PRO A 187 -12.75 9.32 41.67
N PRO A 188 -12.24 9.92 42.76
CA PRO A 188 -12.07 9.18 44.01
C PRO A 188 -13.46 8.73 44.49
N CYS A 189 -13.64 7.42 44.61
CA CYS A 189 -14.80 6.85 45.31
C CYS A 189 -14.85 7.45 46.71
N ALA A 190 -15.94 8.15 47.01
CA ALA A 190 -16.27 8.55 48.36
C ALA A 190 -16.37 7.28 49.23
N GLN A 191 -15.47 7.16 50.21
CA GLN A 191 -15.69 6.26 51.34
C GLN A 191 -16.74 6.94 52.22
N GLU A 192 -18.01 6.54 52.08
CA GLU A 192 -18.99 6.80 53.12
C GLU A 192 -18.62 5.93 54.32
N GLY A 193 -18.11 6.59 55.36
CA GLY A 193 -17.84 5.97 56.65
C GLY A 193 -19.16 5.64 57.35
N GLU A 194 -19.26 4.40 57.83
CA GLU A 194 -20.24 4.01 58.83
C GLU A 194 -19.93 4.76 60.13
N ASP A 195 -20.78 5.72 60.52
CA ASP A 195 -20.79 6.27 61.88
C ASP A 195 -21.66 5.37 62.76
N GLY A 196 -20.99 4.43 63.44
CA GLY A 196 -21.54 3.74 64.59
C GLY A 196 -21.34 4.58 65.84
N THR A 197 -22.40 5.23 66.32
CA THR A 197 -22.42 5.85 67.64
C THR A 197 -23.38 5.10 68.57
N GLU A 198 -22.79 4.25 69.42
CA GLU A 198 -23.38 3.77 70.66
C GLU A 198 -23.71 4.97 71.57
N ASN A 199 -24.89 4.98 72.20
CA ASN A 199 -24.99 5.63 73.49
C ASN A 199 -25.99 4.90 74.40
N SER A 200 -25.41 4.18 75.35
CA SER A 200 -26.05 3.60 76.51
C SER A 200 -26.35 4.70 77.53
N SER A 201 -27.60 4.80 77.99
CA SER A 201 -27.93 5.53 79.20
C SER A 201 -28.81 4.66 80.10
N HIS A 202 -28.16 3.86 80.93
CA HIS A 202 -28.70 3.41 82.21
C HIS A 202 -28.68 4.61 83.18
N LEU A 203 -29.84 4.96 83.74
CA LEU A 203 -29.90 5.71 85.00
C LEU A 203 -30.93 5.04 85.91
N SER A 204 -30.42 4.42 86.98
CA SER A 204 -31.18 3.97 88.14
C SER A 204 -30.95 4.96 89.27
N ARG A 205 -31.99 5.63 89.73
CA ARG A 205 -32.36 5.74 91.16
C ARG A 205 -33.73 6.37 91.33
#